data_AF-A0A534WE60-F1
#
_entry.id   AF-A0A534WE60-F1
#
_cell.length_a   1.000
_cell.length_b   1.000
_cell.length_c   1.000
_cell.angle_alpha   90.00
_cell.angle_beta   90.00
_cell.angle_gamma   90.00
#
_symmetry.space_group_name_H-M   'P 1'
#
loop_
_entity.id
_entity.type
_entity.pdbx_description
1 polymer ?
#
loop_
_entity_poly.entity_id
_entity_poly.type
_entity_poly.pdbx_seq_one_letter_code
_entity_poly.pdbx_strand_id
1 'polypeptide(L)'
;MPTCSLEREVKGNAAFYWISGKFDGSCAWELSGRLEGEPFSEVVVDFSQASDFVDCAVGVLASTLLTSRKRIQLRGLRQHQERLFAYFGVDPSHLGRARAPMSSVAPSARAAAPKEVA
;
A
#
# COMPACT_ATOMS: atom_id res chain seq x y z
N MET A 1 -11.75 23.73 8.26
CA MET A 1 -10.86 22.56 8.21
C MET A 1 -9.82 22.83 7.13
N PRO A 2 -8.51 22.76 7.42
CA PRO A 2 -7.49 23.00 6.40
C PRO A 2 -7.63 21.96 5.28
N THR A 3 -7.48 22.43 4.05
CA THR A 3 -7.38 21.60 2.84
C THR A 3 -6.17 20.67 2.94
N CYS A 4 -6.27 19.49 2.36
CA CYS A 4 -5.15 18.55 2.27
C CYS A 4 -3.94 19.22 1.60
N SER A 5 -2.73 19.01 2.13
CA SER A 5 -1.47 19.43 1.50
C SER A 5 -0.61 18.21 1.19
N LEU A 6 0.01 18.22 0.01
CA LEU A 6 0.93 17.19 -0.45
C LEU A 6 2.28 17.82 -0.79
N GLU A 7 3.24 17.66 0.10
CA GLU A 7 4.62 18.08 -0.13
C GLU A 7 5.46 16.93 -0.67
N ARG A 8 6.41 17.24 -1.56
CA ARG A 8 7.29 16.25 -2.18
C ARG A 8 8.74 16.67 -2.06
N GLU A 9 9.60 15.76 -1.63
CA GLU A 9 11.06 15.92 -1.62
C GLU A 9 11.72 14.69 -2.25
N VAL A 10 12.86 14.88 -2.89
CA VAL A 10 13.67 13.77 -3.44
C VAL A 10 14.94 13.66 -2.62
N LYS A 11 15.24 12.44 -2.15
CA LYS A 11 16.52 12.15 -1.49
C LYS A 11 17.17 10.96 -2.17
N GLY A 12 18.29 11.22 -2.84
CA GLY A 12 18.99 10.20 -3.63
C GLY A 12 18.07 9.63 -4.71
N ASN A 13 17.72 8.35 -4.59
CA ASN A 13 16.89 7.63 -5.55
C ASN A 13 15.45 7.36 -5.06
N ALA A 14 15.01 8.05 -4.01
CA ALA A 14 13.67 7.89 -3.46
C ALA A 14 12.90 9.21 -3.40
N ALA A 15 11.61 9.13 -3.72
CA ALA A 15 10.66 10.23 -3.53
C ALA A 15 9.96 10.11 -2.17
N PHE A 16 9.86 11.21 -1.46
CA PHE A 16 9.17 11.32 -0.18
C PHE A 16 7.99 12.26 -0.35
N TYR A 17 6.82 11.80 0.08
CA TYR A 17 5.58 12.57 0.12
C TYR A 17 5.12 12.74 1.56
N TRP A 18 4.87 13.97 1.99
CA TRP A 18 4.25 14.27 3.27
C TRP A 18 2.84 14.77 3.05
N ILE A 19 1.91 14.12 3.76
CA ILE A 19 0.49 14.43 3.70
C ILE A 19 0.11 15.10 5.01
N SER A 20 -0.47 16.28 4.92
CA SER A 20 -0.98 17.02 6.08
C SER A 20 -2.41 17.53 5.88
N GLY A 21 -3.11 17.74 6.98
CA GLY A 21 -4.53 18.12 6.98
C GLY A 21 -5.47 16.94 6.77
N LYS A 22 -6.66 17.20 6.21
CA LYS A 22 -7.68 16.17 5.99
C LYS A 22 -7.44 15.43 4.67
N PHE A 23 -7.05 14.16 4.76
CA PHE A 23 -6.89 13.27 3.61
C PHE A 23 -8.25 12.66 3.21
N ASP A 24 -8.83 13.21 2.15
CA ASP A 24 -10.12 12.79 1.58
C ASP A 24 -9.96 12.21 0.16
N GLY A 25 -11.09 11.90 -0.50
CA GLY A 25 -11.08 11.32 -1.84
C GLY A 25 -10.41 12.20 -2.89
N SER A 26 -10.55 13.53 -2.80
CA SER A 26 -9.91 14.47 -3.73
C SER A 26 -8.40 14.44 -3.55
N CYS A 27 -7.93 14.48 -2.30
CA CYS A 27 -6.50 14.38 -1.99
C CYS A 27 -5.91 13.02 -2.40
N ALA A 28 -6.68 11.94 -2.24
CA ALA A 28 -6.26 10.61 -2.68
C ALA A 28 -6.08 10.52 -4.19
N TRP A 29 -7.00 11.09 -4.98
CA TRP A 29 -6.86 11.15 -6.43
C TRP A 29 -5.63 11.93 -6.87
N GLU A 30 -5.37 13.07 -6.23
CA GLU A 30 -4.17 13.86 -6.50
C GLU A 30 -2.89 13.08 -6.18
N LEU A 31 -2.83 12.46 -4.99
CA LEU A 31 -1.71 11.61 -4.60
C LEU A 31 -1.53 10.46 -5.59
N SER A 32 -2.60 9.78 -5.98
CA SER A 32 -2.57 8.69 -6.95
C SER A 32 -1.96 9.12 -8.29
N GLY A 33 -2.40 10.26 -8.85
CA GLY A 33 -1.83 10.80 -10.08
C GLY A 33 -0.34 11.15 -9.94
N ARG A 34 0.07 11.72 -8.80
CA ARG A 34 1.49 11.98 -8.51
C ARG A 34 2.30 10.69 -8.40
N LEU A 35 1.75 9.66 -7.73
CA LEU A 35 2.40 8.36 -7.57
C LEU A 35 2.50 7.60 -8.89
N GLU A 36 1.56 7.74 -9.81
CA GLU A 36 1.62 7.13 -11.14
C GLU A 36 2.69 7.81 -12.01
N GLY A 37 2.74 9.14 -11.99
CA GLY A 37 3.74 9.94 -12.72
C GLY A 37 5.15 9.94 -12.12
N GLU A 38 5.33 9.42 -10.90
CA GLU A 38 6.60 9.49 -10.17
C GLU A 38 7.73 8.70 -10.88
N PRO A 39 8.84 9.32 -11.33
CA PRO A 39 9.95 8.59 -11.95
C PRO A 39 10.71 7.64 -11.01
N PHE A 40 10.71 7.88 -9.69
CA PHE A 40 11.46 7.04 -8.75
C PHE A 40 10.76 5.71 -8.47
N SER A 41 11.55 4.62 -8.41
CA SER A 41 11.04 3.28 -8.11
C SER A 41 10.79 3.06 -6.62
N GLU A 42 11.44 3.84 -5.76
CA GLU A 42 11.23 3.84 -4.32
C GLU A 42 10.48 5.11 -3.91
N VAL A 43 9.34 4.92 -3.24
CA VAL A 43 8.49 6.02 -2.79
C VAL A 43 8.08 5.79 -1.35
N VAL A 44 8.15 6.84 -0.54
CA VAL A 44 7.65 6.84 0.84
C VAL A 44 6.54 7.87 0.92
N VAL A 45 5.37 7.46 1.41
CA VAL A 45 4.23 8.35 1.67
C VAL A 45 3.99 8.37 3.18
N ASP A 46 4.08 9.54 3.78
CA ASP A 46 3.96 9.75 5.21
C ASP A 46 2.66 10.49 5.56
N PHE A 47 1.78 9.80 6.28
CA PHE A 47 0.48 10.29 6.76
C PHE A 47 0.53 10.77 8.21
N SER A 48 1.70 10.85 8.85
CA SER A 48 1.83 11.22 10.26
C SER A 48 1.29 12.62 10.61
N GLN A 49 1.20 13.52 9.62
CA GLN A 49 0.65 14.86 9.76
C GLN A 49 -0.80 14.99 9.26
N ALA A 50 -1.41 13.90 8.79
CA ALA A 50 -2.80 13.89 8.40
C ALA A 50 -3.70 13.93 9.64
N SER A 51 -4.50 14.99 9.79
CA SER A 51 -5.41 15.15 10.92
C SER A 51 -6.58 14.17 10.84
N ASP A 52 -7.11 13.99 9.63
CA ASP A 52 -8.22 13.10 9.31
C ASP A 52 -7.89 12.27 8.09
N PHE A 53 -8.39 11.04 8.07
CA PHE A 53 -8.24 10.12 6.94
C PHE A 53 -9.62 9.54 6.67
N VAL A 54 -10.23 9.93 5.56
CA VAL A 54 -11.58 9.52 5.20
C VAL A 54 -11.54 8.14 4.55
N ASP A 55 -12.40 7.22 4.97
CA ASP A 55 -12.39 5.83 4.50
C ASP A 55 -12.51 5.70 2.97
N CYS A 56 -13.24 6.61 2.30
CA CYS A 56 -13.35 6.62 0.84
C CYS A 56 -12.01 6.88 0.13
N ALA A 57 -11.08 7.59 0.78
CA ALA A 57 -9.74 7.86 0.28
C ALA A 57 -8.89 6.59 0.21
N VAL A 58 -9.14 5.63 1.09
CA VAL A 58 -8.40 4.35 1.15
C VAL A 58 -8.59 3.55 -0.13
N GLY A 59 -9.84 3.43 -0.61
CA GLY A 59 -10.13 2.66 -1.82
C GLY A 59 -9.46 3.22 -3.08
N VAL A 60 -9.43 4.56 -3.20
CA VAL A 60 -8.73 5.24 -4.30
C VAL A 60 -7.25 4.90 -4.26
N LEU A 61 -6.59 5.14 -3.11
CA LEU A 61 -5.16 4.89 -3.00
C LEU A 61 -4.82 3.40 -3.15
N ALA A 62 -5.63 2.50 -2.59
CA ALA A 62 -5.43 1.06 -2.68
C ALA A 62 -5.37 0.57 -4.14
N SER A 63 -6.22 1.10 -5.02
CA SER A 63 -6.22 0.72 -6.44
C SER A 63 -4.90 1.11 -7.14
N THR A 64 -4.36 2.29 -6.85
CA THR A 64 -3.06 2.75 -7.34
C THR A 64 -1.93 1.88 -6.78
N LEU A 65 -1.97 1.53 -5.50
CA LEU A 65 -0.95 0.69 -4.87
C LEU A 65 -0.90 -0.73 -5.45
N LEU A 66 -2.06 -1.32 -5.74
CA LEU A 66 -2.16 -2.66 -6.34
C LEU A 66 -1.66 -2.70 -7.79
N THR A 67 -1.86 -1.61 -8.53
CA THR A 67 -1.49 -1.52 -9.96
C THR A 67 -0.04 -1.04 -10.15
N SER A 68 0.51 -0.34 -9.15
CA SER A 68 1.87 0.19 -9.21
C SER A 68 2.92 -0.92 -9.23
N ARG A 69 3.95 -0.72 -10.05
CA ARG A 69 5.18 -1.55 -10.03
C ARG A 69 6.25 -0.97 -9.12
N LYS A 70 5.99 0.18 -8.49
CA LYS A 70 6.94 0.88 -7.62
C LYS A 70 6.89 0.28 -6.23
N ARG A 71 8.01 0.36 -5.52
CA ARG A 71 8.11 0.00 -4.11
C ARG A 71 7.63 1.17 -3.27
N ILE A 72 6.35 1.14 -2.89
CA ILE A 72 5.72 2.22 -2.13
C ILE A 72 5.65 1.82 -0.65
N GLN A 73 6.14 2.67 0.24
CA GLN A 73 6.01 2.50 1.69
C GLN A 73 5.02 3.51 2.23
N LEU A 74 4.05 3.05 3.01
CA LEU A 74 3.12 3.92 3.73
C LEU A 74 3.58 4.04 5.17
N ARG A 75 3.67 5.27 5.69
CA ARG A 75 4.07 5.59 7.07
C ARG A 75 3.01 6.43 7.75
N GLY A 76 3.02 6.42 9.09
CA GLY A 76 2.10 7.23 9.88
C GLY A 76 0.64 6.75 9.82
N LEU A 77 0.39 5.55 9.29
CA LEU A 77 -0.93 4.95 9.33
C LEU A 77 -1.30 4.56 10.76
N ARG A 78 -2.58 4.69 11.08
CA ARG A 78 -3.21 4.18 12.30
C ARG A 78 -3.78 2.78 12.02
N GLN A 79 -3.92 1.97 13.06
CA GLN A 79 -4.41 0.59 12.97
C GLN A 79 -5.74 0.44 12.17
N HIS A 80 -6.67 1.39 12.33
CA HIS A 80 -7.92 1.40 11.54
C HIS A 80 -7.66 1.51 10.04
N GLN A 81 -6.76 2.39 9.63
CA GLN A 81 -6.42 2.61 8.22
C GLN A 81 -5.70 1.40 7.64
N GLU A 82 -4.79 0.79 8.40
CA GLU A 82 -4.13 -0.46 8.01
C GLU A 82 -5.14 -1.59 7.76
N ARG A 83 -6.14 -1.74 8.64
CA ARG A 83 -7.23 -2.71 8.44
C ARG A 83 -8.04 -2.42 7.17
N LEU A 84 -8.35 -1.16 6.90
CA LEU A 84 -9.09 -0.80 5.69
C LEU A 84 -8.28 -1.15 4.43
N PHE A 85 -6.99 -0.83 4.38
CA PHE A 85 -6.12 -1.26 3.27
C PHE A 85 -6.14 -2.78 3.10
N ALA A 86 -6.08 -3.55 4.20
CA ALA A 86 -6.12 -5.00 4.15
C ALA A 86 -7.44 -5.53 3.55
N TYR A 87 -8.58 -4.89 3.81
CA TYR A 87 -9.86 -5.24 3.16
C TYR A 87 -9.85 -5.01 1.66
N PHE A 88 -9.06 -4.06 1.17
CA PHE A 88 -8.81 -3.87 -0.27
C PHE A 88 -7.69 -4.77 -0.82
N GLY A 89 -7.15 -5.70 -0.01
CA GLY A 89 -6.07 -6.60 -0.43
C GLY A 89 -4.68 -5.94 -0.44
N VAL A 90 -4.55 -4.77 0.16
CA VAL A 90 -3.26 -4.07 0.31
C VAL A 90 -2.74 -4.31 1.72
N ASP A 91 -1.54 -4.86 1.83
CA ASP A 91 -0.84 -4.96 3.12
C ASP A 91 0.25 -3.86 3.19
N PRO A 92 0.01 -2.77 3.95
CA PRO A 92 0.96 -1.66 4.05
C PRO A 92 2.35 -2.08 4.54
N SER A 93 2.43 -3.14 5.35
CA SER A 93 3.70 -3.66 5.90
C SER A 93 4.53 -4.38 4.85
N HIS A 94 3.89 -4.86 3.77
CA HIS A 94 4.51 -5.68 2.74
C HIS A 94 4.71 -4.97 1.39
N LEU A 95 4.09 -3.80 1.16
CA LEU A 95 4.28 -3.01 -0.08
C LEU A 95 5.76 -2.62 -0.34
N GLY A 96 6.55 -2.54 0.72
CA GLY A 96 7.99 -2.25 0.68
C GLY A 96 8.88 -3.48 0.52
N ARG A 97 8.38 -4.70 0.36
CA ARG A 97 9.23 -5.84 -0.01
C ARG A 97 9.09 -6.05 -1.50
N ALA A 98 10.22 -6.12 -2.22
CA ALA A 98 10.23 -6.57 -3.61
C ALA A 98 9.39 -7.86 -3.65
N ARG A 99 8.29 -7.83 -4.40
CA ARG A 99 7.37 -8.95 -4.54
C ARG A 99 8.16 -10.12 -5.10
N ALA A 100 8.60 -11.03 -4.24
CA ALA A 100 9.04 -12.35 -4.67
C ALA A 100 7.85 -12.96 -5.42
N PRO A 101 8.05 -13.56 -6.61
CA PRO A 101 6.95 -14.17 -7.33
C PRO A 101 6.31 -15.19 -6.38
N MET A 102 5.00 -15.03 -6.12
CA MET A 102 4.23 -16.05 -5.43
C MET A 102 4.32 -17.32 -6.26
N SER A 103 5.23 -18.22 -5.89
CA SER A 103 5.20 -19.59 -6.36
C SER A 103 3.95 -20.20 -5.74
N SER A 104 3.00 -20.61 -6.57
CA SER A 104 1.77 -21.25 -6.14
C SER A 104 2.13 -22.49 -5.32
N VAL A 105 1.94 -22.43 -4.01
CA VAL A 105 1.96 -23.64 -3.19
C VAL A 105 0.63 -24.34 -3.44
N ALA A 106 0.61 -25.23 -4.42
CA ALA A 106 -0.43 -26.23 -4.55
C ALA A 106 -0.37 -27.17 -3.34
N PRO A 107 -1.46 -27.41 -2.60
CA PRO A 107 -1.47 -28.45 -1.60
C PRO A 107 -1.48 -29.82 -2.29
N SER A 108 -0.34 -30.47 -2.12
CA SER A 108 0.02 -31.88 -2.33
C SER A 108 -1.15 -32.87 -2.35
N ALA A 109 -1.29 -33.57 -3.48
CA ALA A 109 -1.99 -34.83 -3.55
C ALA A 109 -1.21 -35.89 -2.75
N ARG A 110 -1.70 -36.25 -1.57
CA ARG A 110 -1.27 -37.49 -0.89
C ARG A 110 -2.20 -38.61 -1.34
N ALA A 111 -1.72 -39.33 -2.35
CA ALA A 111 -2.32 -40.55 -2.87
C ALA A 111 -2.42 -41.64 -1.79
N ALA A 112 -3.44 -42.47 -1.98
CA ALA A 112 -3.86 -43.56 -1.14
C ALA A 112 -2.94 -44.80 -1.20
N ALA A 113 -3.17 -45.67 -0.19
CA ALA A 113 -3.11 -47.14 -0.22
C ALA A 113 -1.84 -47.82 0.34
N PRO A 114 -1.88 -49.14 0.63
CA PRO A 114 -2.12 -49.72 1.97
C PRO A 114 -0.99 -50.68 2.41
N LYS A 115 -1.05 -51.27 3.63
CA LYS A 115 -0.72 -52.69 3.91
C LYS A 115 -0.88 -53.10 5.38
N GLU A 116 -1.28 -54.36 5.53
CA GLU A 116 -1.59 -55.21 6.69
C GLU A 116 -0.46 -55.47 7.71
N VAL A 117 -0.85 -56.21 8.77
CA VAL A 117 -0.12 -57.10 9.71
C VAL A 117 -0.20 -56.57 11.16
N ALA A 118 -0.70 -57.30 12.17
CA ALA A 118 -0.85 -58.73 12.41
C ALA A 118 -2.17 -59.08 13.13
#